data_AF-A0A931EH29-F1
#
_entry.id   AF-A0A931EH29-F1
#
_cell.length_a   1.000
_cell.length_b   1.000
_cell.length_c   1.000
_cell.angle_alpha   90.00
_cell.angle_beta   90.00
_cell.angle_gamma   90.00
#
_symmetry.space_group_name_H-M   'P 1'
#
loop_
_entity.id
_entity.type
_entity.pdbx_description
1 polymer ?
#
loop_
_entity_poly.entity_id
_entity_poly.type
_entity_poly.pdbx_seq_one_letter_code
_entity_poly.pdbx_strand_id
1 'polypeptide(L)'
;MLLVLVLASCASLKSNSQTYSYSTTAKPPPPVFAAPPAIAGKPGYREAKVSVENRSGTAIPDIRQADFIADLSGVQVPIAFFRHNPRAPISIGILVDSSGSMEPKLDTVKRELAGFIGGLDPADELYLIAFTYQPILLQPLTTDHQAVVQSLAKLRAFGQTALYDSIVSGVGVFGKGPNAKAILLITDGMDNTSTATEQDAIDWLTADSVRIYAIGIGSANIATSTPANASGPGTFGDINSVDAKALQDMARDAGGAVFIVPPISQDAGQGFSGAVKKISGMLSDRYTVGVVVPLGASASALRLSIANHPGEIVTTHLVNPPPQ
;
A
#
# COMPACT_ATOMS: atom_id res chain seq x y z
N MET A 1 6.43 -85.66 9.61
CA MET A 1 5.10 -85.05 9.48
C MET A 1 5.24 -83.59 9.89
N LEU A 2 5.01 -82.69 8.93
CA LEU A 2 4.99 -81.22 8.97
C LEU A 2 6.14 -80.43 9.60
N LEU A 3 6.85 -79.74 8.71
CA LEU A 3 7.81 -78.65 8.87
C LEU A 3 7.04 -77.32 8.97
N VAL A 4 7.25 -76.50 10.00
CA VAL A 4 6.88 -75.07 10.00
C VAL A 4 8.08 -74.28 10.48
N LEU A 5 8.73 -73.61 9.52
CA LEU A 5 9.85 -72.71 9.67
C LEU A 5 9.29 -71.29 9.76
N VAL A 6 9.37 -70.63 10.92
CA VAL A 6 9.05 -69.20 11.05
C VAL A 6 10.37 -68.43 10.94
N LEU A 7 10.62 -67.86 9.76
CA LEU A 7 11.72 -66.94 9.51
C LEU A 7 11.35 -65.54 10.02
N ALA A 8 12.13 -65.03 10.98
CA ALA A 8 12.14 -63.62 11.35
C ALA A 8 12.77 -62.81 10.21
N SER A 9 11.97 -61.97 9.55
CA SER A 9 12.44 -61.06 8.51
C SER A 9 12.65 -59.66 9.12
N CYS A 10 13.90 -59.22 9.20
CA CYS A 10 14.25 -57.81 9.39
C CYS A 10 13.77 -57.03 8.17
N ALA A 11 12.73 -56.20 8.33
CA ALA A 11 12.31 -55.23 7.32
C ALA A 11 12.75 -53.82 7.73
N SER A 12 13.73 -53.30 7.01
CA SER A 12 14.23 -51.93 7.07
C SER A 12 13.08 -50.93 6.85
N LEU A 13 12.87 -49.99 7.77
CA LEU A 13 11.93 -48.89 7.58
C LEU A 13 12.41 -48.02 6.40
N LYS A 14 11.72 -48.09 5.27
CA LYS A 14 11.86 -47.14 4.17
C LYS A 14 11.00 -45.92 4.48
N SER A 15 11.62 -44.74 4.51
CA SER A 15 10.91 -43.46 4.58
C SER A 15 9.97 -43.34 3.39
N ASN A 16 8.68 -43.22 3.68
CA ASN A 16 7.65 -43.04 2.66
C ASN A 16 7.66 -41.57 2.19
N SER A 17 8.57 -41.25 1.28
CA SER A 17 8.61 -39.96 0.59
C SER A 17 7.53 -39.96 -0.49
N GLN A 18 6.31 -39.55 -0.14
CA GLN A 18 5.29 -39.24 -1.13
C GLN A 18 5.78 -38.02 -1.93
N THR A 19 6.26 -38.26 -3.15
CA THR A 19 6.63 -37.23 -4.11
C THR A 19 5.37 -36.52 -4.57
N TYR A 20 5.15 -35.30 -4.07
CA TYR A 20 4.20 -34.37 -4.66
C TYR A 20 4.79 -33.89 -5.99
N SER A 21 4.31 -34.48 -7.10
CA SER A 21 4.60 -33.98 -8.43
C SER A 21 3.84 -32.68 -8.64
N TYR A 22 4.51 -31.55 -8.41
CA TYR A 22 4.01 -30.26 -8.86
C TYR A 22 3.98 -30.26 -10.38
N SER A 23 2.78 -30.28 -10.95
CA SER A 23 2.57 -29.97 -12.36
C SER A 23 3.01 -28.52 -12.57
N THR A 24 4.19 -28.32 -13.16
CA THR A 24 4.69 -27.01 -13.56
C THR A 24 3.89 -26.55 -14.80
N THR A 25 2.65 -26.14 -14.60
CA THR A 25 2.05 -25.19 -15.53
C THR A 25 2.84 -23.90 -15.36
N ALA A 26 3.71 -23.59 -16.33
CA ALA A 26 4.47 -22.36 -16.36
C ALA A 26 3.53 -21.18 -16.05
N LYS A 27 3.89 -20.37 -15.04
CA LYS A 27 3.23 -19.11 -14.75
C LYS A 27 3.06 -18.37 -16.08
N PRO A 28 1.84 -18.00 -16.51
CA PRO A 28 1.67 -17.24 -17.74
C PRO A 28 2.60 -16.03 -17.68
N PRO A 29 3.33 -15.70 -18.77
CA PRO A 29 4.24 -14.58 -18.76
C PRO A 29 3.46 -13.35 -18.24
N PRO A 30 4.04 -12.56 -17.33
CA PRO A 30 3.38 -11.35 -16.86
C PRO A 30 2.92 -10.57 -18.10
N PRO A 31 1.70 -9.99 -18.10
CA PRO A 31 1.25 -9.18 -19.21
C PRO A 31 2.33 -8.18 -19.58
N VAL A 32 2.58 -7.96 -20.87
CA VAL A 32 3.64 -7.07 -21.35
C VAL A 32 3.25 -5.63 -21.02
N PHE A 33 3.51 -5.22 -19.79
CA PHE A 33 3.28 -3.86 -19.27
C PHE A 33 4.43 -2.91 -19.62
N ALA A 34 5.53 -3.44 -20.16
CA ALA A 34 6.74 -2.71 -20.53
C ALA A 34 6.64 -2.09 -21.94
N ALA A 35 7.40 -1.02 -22.16
CA ALA A 35 7.56 -0.46 -23.50
C ALA A 35 8.16 -1.47 -24.50
N PRO A 36 7.78 -1.41 -25.79
CA PRO A 36 8.38 -2.25 -26.83
C PRO A 36 9.92 -2.16 -26.83
N PRO A 37 10.65 -3.25 -27.08
CA PRO A 37 12.12 -3.26 -27.06
C PRO A 37 12.78 -2.18 -27.93
N ALA A 38 12.16 -1.83 -29.08
CA ALA A 38 12.64 -0.77 -29.96
C ALA A 38 12.61 0.64 -29.33
N ILE A 39 11.77 0.84 -28.30
CA ILE A 39 11.68 2.09 -27.53
C ILE A 39 12.50 1.95 -26.25
N ALA A 40 12.29 0.86 -25.51
CA ALA A 40 12.97 0.59 -24.24
C ALA A 40 14.50 0.47 -24.38
N GLY A 41 14.98 0.02 -25.54
CA GLY A 41 16.40 -0.12 -25.86
C GLY A 41 17.10 1.18 -26.27
N LYS A 42 16.38 2.31 -26.40
CA LYS A 42 17.00 3.58 -26.78
C LYS A 42 17.92 4.09 -25.66
N PRO A 43 19.16 4.52 -25.95
CA PRO A 43 20.01 5.16 -24.97
C PRO A 43 19.30 6.34 -24.32
N GLY A 44 19.27 6.37 -22.98
CA GLY A 44 18.56 7.41 -22.22
C GLY A 44 17.04 7.17 -22.06
N TYR A 45 16.47 6.04 -22.51
CA TYR A 45 15.09 5.71 -22.17
C TYR A 45 14.90 5.57 -20.66
N ARG A 46 13.84 6.18 -20.15
CA ARG A 46 13.41 6.12 -18.74
C ARG A 46 11.91 5.94 -18.71
N GLU A 47 11.44 5.18 -17.73
CA GLU A 47 10.02 4.93 -17.55
C GLU A 47 9.59 5.41 -16.16
N ALA A 48 8.43 6.03 -16.08
CA ALA A 48 7.79 6.42 -14.84
C ALA A 48 6.42 5.77 -14.75
N LYS A 49 6.13 5.15 -13.60
CA LYS A 49 4.76 4.81 -13.21
C LYS A 49 4.14 6.05 -12.57
N VAL A 50 2.96 6.42 -13.02
CA VAL A 50 2.32 7.70 -12.69
C VAL A 50 0.90 7.45 -12.22
N SER A 51 0.52 8.10 -11.13
CA SER A 51 -0.88 8.31 -10.76
C SER A 51 -1.21 9.79 -10.91
N VAL A 52 -2.43 10.07 -11.33
CA VAL A 52 -2.94 11.44 -11.46
C VAL A 52 -4.10 11.57 -10.49
N GLU A 53 -3.94 12.46 -9.52
CA GLU A 53 -4.92 12.68 -8.45
C GLU A 53 -5.29 14.16 -8.39
N ASN A 54 -6.55 14.45 -8.06
CA ASN A 54 -6.97 15.82 -7.75
C ASN A 54 -6.47 16.23 -6.34
N ARG A 55 -6.70 17.49 -5.94
CA ARG A 55 -6.27 18.00 -4.62
C ARG A 55 -6.90 17.27 -3.42
N SER A 56 -7.98 16.53 -3.62
CA SER A 56 -8.59 15.69 -2.58
C SER A 56 -8.10 14.23 -2.64
N GLY A 57 -7.00 13.97 -3.37
CA GLY A 57 -6.38 12.65 -3.52
C GLY A 57 -7.13 11.70 -4.44
N THR A 58 -8.22 12.14 -5.08
CA THR A 58 -9.06 11.30 -5.95
C THR A 58 -8.39 11.10 -7.30
N ALA A 59 -8.18 9.83 -7.66
CA ALA A 59 -7.66 9.49 -8.98
C ALA A 59 -8.55 10.05 -10.07
N ILE A 60 -7.90 10.57 -11.10
CA ILE A 60 -8.56 11.13 -12.26
C ILE A 60 -8.51 10.07 -13.35
N PRO A 61 -9.66 9.49 -13.72
CA PRO A 61 -9.71 8.47 -14.75
C PRO A 61 -9.49 9.08 -16.13
N ASP A 62 -9.19 8.22 -17.11
CA ASP A 62 -9.18 8.54 -18.54
C ASP A 62 -8.21 9.64 -18.98
N ILE A 63 -7.13 9.89 -18.23
CA ILE A 63 -6.04 10.77 -18.65
C ILE A 63 -5.35 10.20 -19.89
N ARG A 64 -5.09 11.05 -20.87
CA ARG A 64 -4.48 10.68 -22.14
C ARG A 64 -3.02 11.11 -22.17
N GLN A 65 -2.22 10.51 -23.06
CA GLN A 65 -0.85 10.94 -23.29
C GLN A 65 -0.72 12.45 -23.55
N ALA A 66 -1.68 13.01 -24.32
CA ALA A 66 -1.68 14.43 -24.70
C ALA A 66 -1.88 15.38 -23.52
N ASP A 67 -2.36 14.87 -22.39
CA ASP A 67 -2.53 15.66 -21.18
C ASP A 67 -1.20 15.78 -20.43
N PHE A 68 -0.23 14.88 -20.65
CA PHE A 68 1.07 14.91 -19.98
C PHE A 68 2.08 15.84 -20.65
N ILE A 69 2.77 16.61 -19.82
CA ILE A 69 4.00 17.34 -20.17
C ILE A 69 5.16 16.66 -19.44
N ALA A 70 6.20 16.30 -20.17
CA ALA A 70 7.47 15.87 -19.59
C ALA A 70 8.48 17.01 -19.70
N ASP A 71 8.99 17.45 -18.56
CA ASP A 71 9.96 18.53 -18.44
C ASP A 71 11.27 18.00 -17.86
N LEU A 72 12.39 18.40 -18.46
CA LEU A 72 13.72 18.09 -18.00
C LEU A 72 14.49 19.40 -17.80
N SER A 73 14.58 19.85 -16.54
CA SER A 73 15.26 21.09 -16.17
C SER A 73 14.74 22.33 -16.93
N GLY A 74 13.43 22.44 -17.15
CA GLY A 74 12.79 23.54 -17.87
C GLY A 74 12.70 23.36 -19.39
N VAL A 75 13.14 22.21 -19.92
CA VAL A 75 13.04 21.87 -21.34
C VAL A 75 12.04 20.73 -21.52
N GLN A 76 10.98 20.97 -22.29
CA GLN A 76 10.01 19.92 -22.62
C GLN A 76 10.64 18.85 -23.50
N VAL A 77 10.46 17.59 -23.11
CA VAL A 77 10.92 16.40 -23.85
C VAL A 77 9.73 15.59 -24.34
N PRO A 78 9.82 14.95 -25.52
CA PRO A 78 8.73 14.15 -26.06
C PRO A 78 8.52 12.88 -25.23
N ILE A 79 7.24 12.57 -24.98
CA ILE A 79 6.83 11.28 -24.41
C ILE A 79 6.96 10.21 -25.50
N ALA A 80 7.91 9.31 -25.31
CA ALA A 80 8.24 8.23 -26.24
C ALA A 80 7.34 7.00 -26.07
N PHE A 81 6.74 6.82 -24.89
CA PHE A 81 5.82 5.74 -24.59
C PHE A 81 4.75 6.23 -23.61
N PHE A 82 3.52 5.83 -23.84
CA PHE A 82 2.43 6.04 -22.90
C PHE A 82 1.57 4.78 -22.86
N ARG A 83 1.16 4.41 -21.66
CA ARG A 83 0.17 3.36 -21.48
C ARG A 83 -0.69 3.64 -20.27
N HIS A 84 -2.00 3.54 -20.45
CA HIS A 84 -2.93 3.37 -19.35
C HIS A 84 -2.92 1.89 -18.95
N ASN A 85 -2.49 1.61 -17.73
CA ASN A 85 -2.23 0.29 -17.17
C ASN A 85 -3.07 0.06 -15.91
N PRO A 86 -4.41 0.00 -16.02
CA PRO A 86 -5.28 -0.15 -14.85
C PRO A 86 -5.13 -1.50 -14.10
N ARG A 87 -4.28 -2.40 -14.60
CA ARG A 87 -3.98 -3.71 -13.99
C ARG A 87 -2.48 -3.95 -13.78
N ALA A 88 -1.66 -2.90 -13.79
CA ALA A 88 -0.25 -3.06 -13.43
C ALA A 88 -0.15 -3.46 -11.94
N PRO A 89 0.54 -4.57 -11.61
CA PRO A 89 0.61 -5.05 -10.24
C PRO A 89 1.13 -4.00 -9.26
N ILE A 90 0.49 -3.94 -8.10
CA ILE A 90 0.91 -3.12 -6.96
C ILE A 90 1.29 -4.00 -5.78
N SER A 91 2.28 -3.55 -5.00
CA SER A 91 2.55 -4.11 -3.68
C SER A 91 1.88 -3.23 -2.63
N ILE A 92 0.93 -3.79 -1.88
CA ILE A 92 0.17 -3.07 -0.84
C ILE A 92 0.53 -3.63 0.55
N GLY A 93 0.92 -2.74 1.44
CA GLY A 93 1.07 -3.02 2.86
C GLY A 93 -0.19 -2.67 3.61
N ILE A 94 -0.88 -3.65 4.19
CA ILE A 94 -2.07 -3.41 5.02
C ILE A 94 -1.61 -3.33 6.47
N LEU A 95 -1.70 -2.14 7.08
CA LEU A 95 -1.32 -1.88 8.47
C LEU A 95 -2.61 -1.62 9.25
N VAL A 96 -2.93 -2.52 10.18
CA VAL A 96 -4.16 -2.44 10.98
C VAL A 96 -3.82 -2.20 12.45
N ASP A 97 -4.25 -1.05 12.94
CA ASP A 97 -4.27 -0.76 14.37
C ASP A 97 -5.14 -1.80 15.07
N SER A 98 -4.53 -2.50 16.01
CA SER A 98 -5.18 -3.51 16.84
C SER A 98 -5.07 -3.13 18.31
N SER A 99 -4.97 -1.84 18.63
CA SER A 99 -5.02 -1.31 20.00
C SER A 99 -6.36 -1.59 20.67
N GLY A 100 -6.45 -1.38 21.99
CA GLY A 100 -7.68 -1.66 22.74
C GLY A 100 -8.90 -0.86 22.26
N SER A 101 -8.71 0.38 21.78
CA SER A 101 -9.80 1.23 21.25
C SER A 101 -10.45 0.65 20.00
N MET A 102 -9.72 -0.19 19.26
CA MET A 102 -10.20 -0.84 18.05
C MET A 102 -11.14 -2.03 18.33
N GLU A 103 -11.26 -2.53 19.56
CA GLU A 103 -12.08 -3.71 19.88
C GLU A 103 -13.50 -3.66 19.28
N PRO A 104 -14.32 -2.61 19.49
CA PRO A 104 -15.67 -2.56 18.92
C PRO A 104 -15.71 -2.33 17.40
N LYS A 105 -14.58 -1.95 16.79
CA LYS A 105 -14.44 -1.55 15.38
C LYS A 105 -13.88 -2.69 14.51
N LEU A 106 -13.09 -3.56 15.12
CA LEU A 106 -12.20 -4.49 14.42
C LEU A 106 -12.92 -5.49 13.53
N ASP A 107 -14.10 -5.98 13.92
CA ASP A 107 -14.84 -6.94 13.09
C ASP A 107 -15.39 -6.32 11.80
N THR A 108 -15.81 -5.06 11.85
CA THR A 108 -16.15 -4.30 10.64
C THR A 108 -14.91 -4.06 9.80
N VAL A 109 -13.80 -3.62 10.40
CA VAL A 109 -12.53 -3.42 9.68
C VAL A 109 -12.10 -4.70 8.95
N LYS A 110 -12.12 -5.87 9.63
CA LYS A 110 -11.79 -7.18 9.02
C LYS A 110 -12.69 -7.50 7.82
N ARG A 111 -14.00 -7.31 7.97
CA ARG A 111 -14.97 -7.64 6.91
C ARG A 111 -14.76 -6.76 5.67
N GLU A 112 -14.64 -5.46 5.87
CA GLU A 112 -14.49 -4.49 4.77
C GLU A 112 -13.12 -4.65 4.08
N LEU A 113 -12.05 -4.92 4.84
CA LEU A 113 -10.73 -5.22 4.26
C LEU A 113 -10.71 -6.56 3.52
N ALA A 114 -11.43 -7.59 3.98
CA ALA A 114 -11.58 -8.82 3.22
C ALA A 114 -12.29 -8.58 1.87
N GLY A 115 -13.30 -7.71 1.85
CA GLY A 115 -13.98 -7.27 0.63
C GLY A 115 -13.05 -6.50 -0.31
N PHE A 116 -12.25 -5.57 0.23
CA PHE A 116 -11.21 -4.85 -0.51
C PHE A 116 -10.22 -5.80 -1.18
N ILE A 117 -9.64 -6.72 -0.39
CA ILE A 117 -8.66 -7.70 -0.87
C ILE A 117 -9.28 -8.56 -1.98
N GLY A 118 -10.54 -8.99 -1.82
CA GLY A 118 -11.25 -9.77 -2.84
C GLY A 118 -11.51 -9.02 -4.15
N GLY A 119 -11.39 -7.69 -4.18
CA GLY A 119 -11.55 -6.85 -5.37
C GLY A 119 -10.25 -6.47 -6.07
N LEU A 120 -9.08 -6.85 -5.54
CA LEU A 120 -7.78 -6.53 -6.12
C LEU A 120 -7.44 -7.42 -7.33
N ASP A 121 -6.46 -6.98 -8.13
CA ASP A 121 -5.97 -7.81 -9.24
C ASP A 121 -5.21 -9.03 -8.67
N PRO A 122 -5.40 -10.25 -9.20
CA PRO A 122 -4.69 -11.43 -8.71
C PRO A 122 -3.16 -11.33 -8.75
N ALA A 123 -2.60 -10.41 -9.54
CA ALA A 123 -1.17 -10.16 -9.59
C ALA A 123 -0.67 -9.17 -8.52
N ASP A 124 -1.57 -8.50 -7.80
CA ASP A 124 -1.21 -7.60 -6.71
C ASP A 124 -0.62 -8.39 -5.54
N GLU A 125 0.39 -7.80 -4.92
CA GLU A 125 1.10 -8.38 -3.78
C GLU A 125 0.67 -7.68 -2.50
N LEU A 126 0.43 -8.46 -1.45
CA LEU A 126 -0.13 -7.99 -0.19
C LEU A 126 0.70 -8.50 0.98
N TYR A 127 0.94 -7.66 1.97
CA TYR A 127 1.36 -8.09 3.31
C TYR A 127 0.42 -7.50 4.37
N LEU A 128 0.41 -8.11 5.56
CA LEU A 128 -0.38 -7.65 6.70
C LEU A 128 0.50 -7.44 7.92
N ILE A 129 0.48 -6.22 8.45
CA ILE A 129 0.99 -5.87 9.77
C ILE A 129 -0.20 -5.56 10.67
N ALA A 130 -0.19 -6.14 11.86
CA ALA A 130 -0.99 -5.69 12.98
C ALA A 130 -0.09 -4.91 13.93
N PHE A 131 -0.55 -3.79 14.48
CA PHE A 131 0.26 -3.05 15.44
C PHE A 131 -0.53 -2.69 16.68
N THR A 132 0.15 -2.80 17.82
CA THR A 132 -0.30 -2.34 19.14
C THR A 132 0.84 -1.53 19.77
N TYR A 133 1.54 -2.08 20.77
CA TYR A 133 2.79 -1.52 21.31
C TYR A 133 3.97 -1.60 20.34
N GLN A 134 3.88 -2.51 19.38
CA GLN A 134 4.87 -2.73 18.33
C GLN A 134 4.17 -3.31 17.10
N PRO A 135 4.74 -3.12 15.90
CA PRO A 135 4.25 -3.79 14.70
C PRO A 135 4.64 -5.27 14.67
N ILE A 136 3.71 -6.10 14.22
CA ILE A 136 3.87 -7.55 14.04
C ILE A 136 3.49 -7.89 12.61
N LEU A 137 4.45 -8.40 11.83
CA LEU A 137 4.20 -8.93 10.49
C LEU A 137 3.47 -10.28 10.60
N LEU A 138 2.18 -10.27 10.32
CA LEU A 138 1.34 -11.47 10.38
C LEU A 138 1.38 -12.29 9.09
N GLN A 139 1.51 -11.61 7.96
CA GLN A 139 1.59 -12.24 6.65
C GLN A 139 2.67 -11.53 5.82
N PRO A 140 3.77 -12.20 5.45
CA PRO A 140 4.74 -11.68 4.50
C PRO A 140 4.13 -11.41 3.12
N LEU A 141 4.78 -10.53 2.36
CA LEU A 141 4.35 -10.11 1.02
C LEU A 141 4.10 -11.33 0.12
N THR A 142 2.88 -11.42 -0.42
CA THR A 142 2.42 -12.56 -1.22
C THR A 142 1.34 -12.16 -2.22
N THR A 143 1.19 -12.92 -3.31
CA THR A 143 0.03 -12.84 -4.22
C THR A 143 -1.12 -13.76 -3.77
N ASP A 144 -0.91 -14.58 -2.73
CA ASP A 144 -1.96 -15.37 -2.10
C ASP A 144 -2.82 -14.46 -1.19
N HIS A 145 -3.81 -13.83 -1.80
CA HIS A 145 -4.75 -12.95 -1.12
C HIS A 145 -5.56 -13.68 -0.05
N GLN A 146 -5.82 -14.98 -0.21
CA GLN A 146 -6.55 -15.78 0.78
C GLN A 146 -5.72 -15.96 2.05
N ALA A 147 -4.40 -16.17 1.94
CA ALA A 147 -3.51 -16.21 3.11
C ALA A 147 -3.55 -14.91 3.93
N VAL A 148 -3.66 -13.75 3.25
CA VAL A 148 -3.80 -12.44 3.89
C VAL A 148 -5.15 -12.31 4.60
N VAL A 149 -6.26 -12.69 3.96
CA VAL A 149 -7.60 -12.69 4.56
C VAL A 149 -7.68 -13.62 5.78
N GLN A 150 -7.05 -14.79 5.72
CA GLN A 150 -6.98 -15.71 6.86
C GLN A 150 -6.17 -15.13 8.03
N SER A 151 -5.09 -14.40 7.74
CA SER A 151 -4.30 -13.70 8.76
C SER A 151 -5.07 -12.53 9.37
N LEU A 152 -5.83 -11.79 8.56
CA LEU A 152 -6.71 -10.70 8.98
C LEU A 152 -7.79 -11.18 9.97
N ALA A 153 -8.36 -12.36 9.76
CA ALA A 153 -9.36 -12.93 10.68
C ALA A 153 -8.81 -13.19 12.10
N LYS A 154 -7.48 -13.34 12.24
CA LYS A 154 -6.80 -13.62 13.52
C LYS A 154 -6.56 -12.36 14.37
N LEU A 155 -6.77 -11.16 13.82
CA LEU A 155 -6.55 -9.92 14.58
C LEU A 155 -7.36 -9.89 15.88
N ARG A 156 -6.71 -9.38 16.93
CA ARG A 156 -7.29 -9.16 18.26
C ARG A 156 -6.86 -7.80 18.76
N ALA A 157 -7.82 -7.06 19.32
CA ALA A 157 -7.61 -5.72 19.83
C ALA A 157 -7.07 -5.78 21.27
N PHE A 158 -5.95 -5.12 21.54
CA PHE A 158 -5.39 -4.93 22.88
C PHE A 158 -4.31 -3.85 22.89
N GLY A 159 -4.13 -3.19 24.03
CA GLY A 159 -2.96 -2.35 24.27
C GLY A 159 -2.96 -0.99 23.59
N GLN A 160 -1.76 -0.45 23.39
CA GLN A 160 -1.47 0.90 22.92
C GLN A 160 -1.27 0.98 21.40
N THR A 161 -0.84 2.14 20.88
CA THR A 161 -0.79 2.47 19.44
C THR A 161 0.60 2.98 19.05
N ALA A 162 1.39 2.12 18.38
CA ALA A 162 2.70 2.41 17.81
C ALA A 162 2.58 2.68 16.29
N LEU A 163 1.92 3.79 15.95
CA LEU A 163 1.58 4.16 14.59
C LEU A 163 2.82 4.43 13.75
N TYR A 164 3.74 5.28 14.20
CA TYR A 164 4.94 5.63 13.42
C TYR A 164 5.88 4.44 13.25
N ASP A 165 6.11 3.65 14.30
CA ASP A 165 6.91 2.42 14.21
C ASP A 165 6.32 1.43 13.21
N SER A 166 4.97 1.35 13.13
CA SER A 166 4.29 0.48 12.17
C SER A 166 4.52 0.91 10.72
N ILE A 167 4.52 2.21 10.44
CA ILE A 167 4.76 2.75 9.11
C ILE A 167 6.21 2.49 8.69
N VAL A 168 7.18 2.82 9.55
CA VAL A 168 8.62 2.58 9.29
C VAL A 168 8.87 1.10 9.03
N SER A 169 8.33 0.22 9.88
CA SER A 169 8.47 -1.23 9.71
C SER A 169 7.78 -1.72 8.44
N GLY A 170 6.60 -1.19 8.12
CA GLY A 170 5.86 -1.52 6.90
C GLY A 170 6.60 -1.16 5.63
N VAL A 171 7.21 0.03 5.57
CA VAL A 171 8.05 0.43 4.43
C VAL A 171 9.18 -0.60 4.23
N GLY A 172 9.83 -1.02 5.32
CA GLY A 172 10.90 -2.01 5.29
C GLY A 172 10.50 -3.42 4.81
N VAL A 173 9.21 -3.77 4.83
CA VAL A 173 8.73 -5.07 4.29
C VAL A 173 8.75 -5.09 2.76
N PHE A 174 8.63 -3.94 2.10
CA PHE A 174 8.68 -3.90 0.64
C PHE A 174 10.08 -4.24 0.12
N GLY A 175 10.15 -5.17 -0.83
CA GLY A 175 11.39 -5.47 -1.53
C GLY A 175 11.77 -4.40 -2.57
N LYS A 176 12.89 -4.63 -3.28
CA LYS A 176 13.34 -3.82 -4.43
C LYS A 176 12.59 -4.17 -5.73
N GLY A 177 11.33 -4.57 -5.60
CA GLY A 177 10.49 -4.99 -6.73
C GLY A 177 10.14 -3.82 -7.66
N PRO A 178 9.78 -4.10 -8.93
CA PRO A 178 9.40 -3.07 -9.89
C PRO A 178 7.96 -2.55 -9.66
N ASN A 179 7.19 -3.20 -8.79
CA ASN A 179 5.83 -2.82 -8.45
C ASN A 179 5.84 -1.49 -7.70
N ALA A 180 4.85 -0.66 -7.97
CA ALA A 180 4.68 0.51 -7.11
C ALA A 180 4.22 0.05 -5.73
N LYS A 181 4.53 0.86 -4.72
CA LYS A 181 4.30 0.53 -3.32
C LYS A 181 3.24 1.47 -2.73
N ALA A 182 2.33 0.93 -1.96
CA ALA A 182 1.37 1.71 -1.18
C ALA A 182 1.12 1.07 0.17
N ILE A 183 0.99 1.90 1.21
CA ILE A 183 0.51 1.47 2.53
C ILE A 183 -0.96 1.88 2.64
N LEU A 184 -1.79 0.92 3.06
CA LEU A 184 -3.14 1.14 3.55
C LEU A 184 -3.11 1.06 5.08
N LEU A 185 -3.22 2.22 5.73
CA LEU A 185 -3.19 2.36 7.19
C LEU A 185 -4.60 2.51 7.74
N ILE A 186 -4.97 1.72 8.74
CA ILE A 186 -6.24 1.81 9.46
C ILE A 186 -5.94 2.06 10.94
N THR A 187 -6.46 3.15 11.50
CA THR A 187 -6.33 3.48 12.92
C THR A 187 -7.53 4.28 13.42
N ASP A 188 -7.77 4.25 14.73
CA ASP A 188 -8.77 5.08 15.40
C ASP A 188 -8.19 6.03 16.44
N GLY A 189 -6.86 6.11 16.54
CA GLY A 189 -6.17 6.82 17.61
C GLY A 189 -4.92 7.57 17.15
N MET A 190 -4.26 8.16 18.14
CA MET A 190 -2.97 8.83 17.98
C MET A 190 -1.85 7.93 18.46
N ASP A 191 -0.66 8.16 17.90
CA ASP A 191 0.55 7.52 18.41
C ASP A 191 0.76 7.83 19.89
N ASN A 192 1.13 6.81 20.68
CA ASN A 192 1.38 6.98 22.11
C ASN A 192 2.52 6.12 22.66
N THR A 193 3.16 5.29 21.83
CA THR A 193 4.23 4.41 22.25
C THR A 193 5.31 4.17 21.18
N SER A 194 5.24 4.85 20.03
CA SER A 194 6.31 4.70 19.03
C SER A 194 7.62 5.27 19.54
N THR A 195 8.72 4.65 19.10
CA THR A 195 10.05 5.25 19.22
C THR A 195 10.34 6.18 18.04
N ALA A 196 9.83 5.85 16.86
CA ALA A 196 9.90 6.70 15.67
C ALA A 196 9.01 7.94 15.80
N THR A 197 9.44 9.01 15.14
CA THR A 197 8.69 10.27 15.03
C THR A 197 7.85 10.32 13.75
N GLU A 198 6.93 11.29 13.67
CA GLU A 198 6.21 11.61 12.43
C GLU A 198 7.17 11.87 11.27
N GLN A 199 8.23 12.64 11.51
CA GLN A 199 9.23 12.96 10.48
C GLN A 199 9.96 11.71 9.99
N ASP A 200 10.30 10.77 10.89
CA ASP A 200 10.91 9.50 10.48
C ASP A 200 9.98 8.72 9.55
N ALA A 201 8.68 8.66 9.86
CA ALA A 201 7.70 8.00 9.00
C ALA A 201 7.62 8.66 7.60
N ILE A 202 7.61 10.00 7.53
CA ILE A 202 7.66 10.75 6.26
C ILE A 202 8.93 10.45 5.48
N ASP A 203 10.09 10.47 6.15
CA ASP A 203 11.39 10.25 5.52
C ASP A 203 11.48 8.83 4.93
N TRP A 204 10.99 7.82 5.65
CA TRP A 204 10.93 6.45 5.14
C TRP A 204 9.97 6.29 3.96
N LEU A 205 8.76 6.84 4.06
CA LEU A 205 7.78 6.79 2.98
C LEU A 205 8.31 7.45 1.70
N THR A 206 8.92 8.64 1.83
CA THR A 206 9.44 9.41 0.69
C THR A 206 10.69 8.77 0.09
N ALA A 207 11.65 8.34 0.91
CA ALA A 207 12.89 7.71 0.45
C ALA A 207 12.62 6.45 -0.38
N ASP A 208 11.67 5.63 0.04
CA ASP A 208 11.31 4.38 -0.63
C ASP A 208 10.14 4.53 -1.62
N SER A 209 9.69 5.77 -1.84
CA SER A 209 8.60 6.12 -2.75
C SER A 209 7.33 5.30 -2.51
N VAL A 210 6.95 5.15 -1.25
CA VAL A 210 5.75 4.46 -0.79
C VAL A 210 4.65 5.48 -0.55
N ARG A 211 3.54 5.37 -1.28
CA ARG A 211 2.35 6.19 -1.03
C ARG A 211 1.61 5.70 0.21
N ILE A 212 0.94 6.59 0.94
CA ILE A 212 0.15 6.23 2.12
C ILE A 212 -1.32 6.62 1.95
N TYR A 213 -2.20 5.65 2.13
CA TYR A 213 -3.64 5.81 2.18
C TYR A 213 -4.11 5.50 3.59
N ALA A 214 -4.53 6.51 4.34
CA ALA A 214 -4.90 6.35 5.74
C ALA A 214 -6.42 6.48 5.93
N ILE A 215 -7.01 5.55 6.70
CA ILE A 215 -8.38 5.63 7.19
C ILE A 215 -8.33 5.82 8.69
N GLY A 216 -8.71 7.02 9.14
CA GLY A 216 -8.89 7.37 10.55
C GLY A 216 -10.35 7.18 10.97
N ILE A 217 -10.62 6.29 11.92
CA ILE A 217 -11.98 6.00 12.41
C ILE A 217 -12.24 6.82 13.67
N GLY A 218 -12.95 7.94 13.56
CA GLY A 218 -13.25 8.77 14.71
C GLY A 218 -13.53 10.23 14.39
N SER A 219 -13.51 11.04 15.44
CA SER A 219 -13.54 12.49 15.34
C SER A 219 -12.14 12.99 14.99
N ALA A 220 -12.01 13.82 13.96
CA ALA A 220 -10.72 14.44 13.67
C ALA A 220 -10.33 15.39 14.80
N ASN A 221 -9.10 15.33 15.31
CA ASN A 221 -8.49 16.41 16.09
C ASN A 221 -8.12 17.58 15.17
N ILE A 222 -9.07 18.07 14.38
CA ILE A 222 -8.92 19.39 13.77
C ILE A 222 -9.17 20.35 14.91
N ALA A 223 -8.14 21.10 15.32
CA ALA A 223 -8.27 22.21 16.24
C ALA A 223 -9.24 23.25 15.66
N THR A 224 -10.55 22.98 15.74
CA THR A 224 -11.57 24.00 15.67
C THR A 224 -11.41 24.80 16.92
N SER A 225 -10.79 25.97 16.76
CA SER A 225 -10.80 27.12 17.66
C SER A 225 -12.17 27.28 18.30
N THR A 226 -12.39 26.59 19.41
CA THR A 226 -13.47 26.84 20.35
C THR A 226 -12.75 27.25 21.63
N PRO A 227 -12.86 28.52 22.06
CA PRO A 227 -12.18 28.98 23.26
C PRO A 227 -12.52 28.06 24.43
N ALA A 228 -11.47 27.62 25.13
CA ALA A 228 -11.55 26.84 26.35
C ALA A 228 -12.48 27.51 27.36
N ASN A 229 -13.72 27.03 27.44
CA ASN A 229 -14.66 27.32 28.52
C ASN A 229 -15.50 26.06 28.77
N ALA A 230 -14.90 25.06 29.40
CA ALA A 230 -15.61 24.06 30.20
C ALA A 230 -14.62 23.43 31.21
N SER A 231 -14.80 23.83 32.45
CA SER A 231 -13.99 23.61 33.64
C SER A 231 -14.00 22.16 34.16
N GLY A 232 -12.86 21.66 34.64
CA GLY A 232 -12.79 20.50 35.55
C GLY A 232 -11.45 19.71 35.49
N PRO A 233 -10.84 19.33 36.63
CA PRO A 233 -9.72 18.38 36.62
C PRO A 233 -10.26 16.97 36.36
N GLY A 234 -9.98 16.42 35.17
CA GLY A 234 -10.40 15.07 34.79
C GLY A 234 -10.87 14.86 33.34
N THR A 235 -10.63 15.79 32.42
CA THR A 235 -10.97 15.58 31.00
C THR A 235 -10.05 14.52 30.40
N PHE A 236 -10.50 13.26 30.37
CA PHE A 236 -9.96 12.26 29.46
C PHE A 236 -10.16 12.81 28.04
N GLY A 237 -9.07 12.96 27.28
CA GLY A 237 -9.13 13.36 25.87
C GLY A 237 -10.08 12.46 25.10
N ASP A 238 -10.71 12.99 24.05
CA ASP A 238 -11.65 12.25 23.21
C ASP A 238 -10.98 10.94 22.72
N ILE A 239 -11.51 9.81 23.18
CA ILE A 239 -10.99 8.46 22.90
C ILE A 239 -11.17 8.06 21.43
N ASN A 240 -11.88 8.86 20.64
CA ASN A 240 -12.04 8.67 19.19
C ASN A 240 -11.25 9.71 18.40
N SER A 241 -10.21 10.27 18.99
CA SER A 241 -9.50 11.37 18.39
C SER A 241 -8.32 10.88 17.54
N VAL A 242 -8.40 11.17 16.24
CA VAL A 242 -7.38 10.81 15.25
C VAL A 242 -6.48 12.01 15.01
N ASP A 243 -5.16 11.80 14.94
CA ASP A 243 -4.22 12.84 14.52
C ASP A 243 -4.32 13.07 13.00
N ALA A 244 -5.40 13.73 12.61
CA ALA A 244 -5.69 14.02 11.21
C ALA A 244 -4.59 14.89 10.58
N LYS A 245 -3.90 15.72 11.37
CA LYS A 245 -2.82 16.57 10.88
C LYS A 245 -1.60 15.73 10.50
N ALA A 246 -1.13 14.87 11.39
CA ALA A 246 0.03 14.02 11.09
C ALA A 246 -0.23 13.10 9.89
N LEU A 247 -1.44 12.51 9.82
CA LEU A 247 -1.84 11.71 8.67
C LEU A 247 -1.84 12.53 7.36
N GLN A 248 -2.34 13.77 7.40
CA GLN A 248 -2.37 14.67 6.24
C GLN A 248 -0.97 15.10 5.81
N ASP A 249 -0.07 15.36 6.76
CA ASP A 249 1.32 15.72 6.47
C ASP A 249 2.03 14.57 5.76
N MET A 250 1.89 13.34 6.26
CA MET A 250 2.41 12.13 5.60
C MET A 250 1.85 11.93 4.19
N ALA A 251 0.52 12.02 4.01
CA ALA A 251 -0.09 11.85 2.70
C ALA A 251 0.30 12.96 1.71
N ARG A 252 0.48 14.21 2.19
CA ARG A 252 0.93 15.33 1.36
C ARG A 252 2.35 15.11 0.87
N ASP A 253 3.25 14.68 1.75
CA ASP A 253 4.69 14.65 1.45
C ASP A 253 5.10 13.35 0.75
N ALA A 254 4.52 12.20 1.12
CA ALA A 254 4.75 10.92 0.47
C ALA A 254 3.82 10.61 -0.71
N GLY A 255 2.72 11.35 -0.83
CA GLY A 255 1.61 11.07 -1.76
C GLY A 255 0.61 10.06 -1.20
N GLY A 256 -0.62 10.12 -1.74
CA GLY A 256 -1.77 9.34 -1.28
C GLY A 256 -2.85 10.21 -0.66
N ALA A 257 -3.69 9.64 0.20
CA ALA A 257 -4.88 10.33 0.71
C ALA A 257 -5.27 9.90 2.13
N VAL A 258 -5.93 10.81 2.85
CA VAL A 258 -6.46 10.55 4.20
C VAL A 258 -7.98 10.64 4.18
N PHE A 259 -8.63 9.68 4.84
CA PHE A 259 -10.06 9.63 5.05
C PHE A 259 -10.35 9.56 6.54
N ILE A 260 -10.84 10.65 7.11
CA ILE A 260 -11.42 10.61 8.46
C ILE A 260 -12.89 10.26 8.33
N VAL A 261 -13.28 9.13 8.92
CA VAL A 261 -14.63 8.58 8.84
C VAL A 261 -15.27 8.60 10.22
N PRO A 262 -16.61 8.73 10.31
CA PRO A 262 -17.30 8.65 11.59
C PRO A 262 -16.97 7.34 12.32
N PRO A 263 -17.11 7.31 13.66
CA PRO A 263 -17.05 6.05 14.40
C PRO A 263 -18.03 5.03 13.81
N ILE A 264 -17.57 3.78 13.64
CA ILE A 264 -18.38 2.69 13.06
C ILE A 264 -19.71 2.49 13.79
N SER A 265 -19.74 2.75 15.10
CA SER A 265 -20.97 2.68 15.91
C SER A 265 -22.01 3.75 15.54
N GLN A 266 -21.62 4.85 14.91
CA GLN A 266 -22.49 5.96 14.55
C GLN A 266 -23.09 5.81 13.14
N ASP A 267 -22.39 5.17 12.21
CA ASP A 267 -22.79 5.08 10.80
C ASP A 267 -22.87 3.64 10.26
N ALA A 268 -22.80 2.64 11.15
CA ALA A 268 -22.74 1.22 10.82
C ALA A 268 -21.60 0.85 9.85
N GLY A 269 -20.52 1.64 9.82
CA GLY A 269 -19.35 1.40 8.98
C GLY A 269 -19.46 1.91 7.54
N GLN A 270 -20.51 2.67 7.19
CA GLN A 270 -20.71 3.19 5.84
C GLN A 270 -19.56 4.12 5.39
N GLY A 271 -19.08 5.00 6.28
CA GLY A 271 -17.96 5.88 6.02
C GLY A 271 -16.67 5.11 5.75
N PHE A 272 -16.38 4.09 6.56
CA PHE A 272 -15.23 3.20 6.38
C PHE A 272 -15.30 2.48 5.02
N SER A 273 -16.45 1.86 4.72
CA SER A 273 -16.66 1.16 3.44
C SER A 273 -16.51 2.09 2.24
N GLY A 274 -17.04 3.31 2.34
CA GLY A 274 -16.88 4.36 1.34
C GLY A 274 -15.41 4.79 1.13
N ALA A 275 -14.64 4.92 2.21
CA ALA A 275 -13.21 5.24 2.13
C ALA A 275 -12.42 4.11 1.45
N VAL A 276 -12.64 2.86 1.87
CA VAL A 276 -12.02 1.67 1.25
C VAL A 276 -12.31 1.61 -0.24
N LYS A 277 -13.55 1.85 -0.65
CA LYS A 277 -13.93 1.87 -2.08
C LYS A 277 -13.22 2.98 -2.87
N LYS A 278 -13.11 4.18 -2.30
CA LYS A 278 -12.37 5.29 -2.94
C LYS A 278 -10.89 4.94 -3.11
N ILE A 279 -10.27 4.37 -2.08
CA ILE A 279 -8.87 3.93 -2.13
C ILE A 279 -8.69 2.84 -3.19
N SER A 280 -9.59 1.86 -3.27
CA SER A 280 -9.56 0.85 -4.33
C SER A 280 -9.54 1.47 -5.74
N GLY A 281 -10.36 2.50 -5.98
CA GLY A 281 -10.30 3.26 -7.24
C GLY A 281 -8.96 3.96 -7.47
N MET A 282 -8.42 4.62 -6.43
CA MET A 282 -7.11 5.30 -6.50
C MET A 282 -5.93 4.36 -6.77
N LEU A 283 -6.01 3.11 -6.30
CA LEU A 283 -4.99 2.10 -6.54
C LEU A 283 -5.12 1.46 -7.94
N SER A 284 -6.32 1.52 -8.55
CA SER A 284 -6.64 0.89 -9.83
C SER A 284 -6.24 1.73 -11.05
N ASP A 285 -6.32 3.05 -11.00
CA ASP A 285 -6.01 3.90 -12.17
C ASP A 285 -4.52 4.26 -12.25
N ARG A 286 -3.82 3.75 -13.28
CA ARG A 286 -2.35 3.89 -13.36
C ARG A 286 -1.87 4.14 -14.78
N TYR A 287 -0.91 5.05 -14.92
CA TYR A 287 -0.28 5.37 -16.19
C TYR A 287 1.20 4.99 -16.17
N THR A 288 1.73 4.62 -17.33
CA THR A 288 3.16 4.43 -17.55
C THR A 288 3.58 5.44 -18.61
N VAL A 289 4.52 6.30 -18.26
CA VAL A 289 5.04 7.35 -19.14
C VAL A 289 6.53 7.10 -19.34
N GLY A 290 6.91 6.84 -20.59
CA GLY A 290 8.30 6.65 -21.00
C GLY A 290 8.81 7.86 -21.76
N VAL A 291 10.01 8.30 -21.42
CA VAL A 291 10.72 9.43 -22.06
C VAL A 291 12.12 9.00 -22.48
N VAL A 292 12.69 9.67 -23.47
CA VAL A 292 14.11 9.51 -23.81
C VAL A 292 14.82 10.78 -23.39
N VAL A 293 15.65 10.70 -22.34
CA VAL A 293 16.45 11.83 -21.87
C VAL A 293 17.80 11.88 -22.58
N PRO A 294 18.37 13.07 -22.84
CA PRO A 294 19.73 13.19 -23.36
C PRO A 294 20.75 12.47 -22.47
N LEU A 295 21.77 11.87 -23.09
CA LEU A 295 22.85 11.18 -22.35
C LEU A 295 23.58 12.16 -21.43
N GLY A 296 23.74 11.78 -20.17
CA GLY A 296 24.35 12.62 -19.12
C GLY A 296 23.35 13.50 -18.35
N ALA A 297 22.10 13.60 -18.79
CA ALA A 297 21.07 14.26 -17.99
C ALA A 297 20.66 13.38 -16.80
N SER A 298 20.51 14.00 -15.62
CA SER A 298 20.04 13.29 -14.44
C SER A 298 18.57 12.89 -14.60
N ALA A 299 18.26 11.61 -14.35
CA ALA A 299 16.88 11.14 -14.33
C ALA A 299 16.06 11.81 -13.21
N SER A 300 16.71 12.25 -12.13
CA SER A 300 16.05 12.99 -11.03
C SER A 300 15.60 14.40 -11.44
N ALA A 301 16.01 14.90 -12.61
CA ALA A 301 15.55 16.17 -13.15
C ALA A 301 14.25 16.06 -13.98
N LEU A 302 13.77 14.84 -14.27
CA LEU A 302 12.50 14.66 -14.97
C LEU A 302 11.34 15.05 -14.06
N ARG A 303 10.43 15.87 -14.59
CA ARG A 303 9.14 16.22 -13.97
C ARG A 303 8.04 15.90 -14.95
N LEU A 304 6.97 15.28 -14.48
CA LEU A 304 5.74 15.08 -15.26
C LEU A 304 4.65 15.96 -14.67
N SER A 305 3.87 16.62 -15.52
CA SER A 305 2.72 17.44 -15.14
C SER A 305 1.57 17.26 -16.13
N ILE A 306 0.38 17.77 -15.80
CA ILE A 306 -0.79 17.74 -16.67
C ILE A 306 -1.08 19.14 -17.23
N ALA A 307 -1.11 19.29 -18.56
CA ALA A 307 -1.23 20.56 -19.28
C ALA A 307 -2.54 21.32 -18.98
N ASN A 308 -3.65 20.60 -18.85
CA ASN A 308 -5.00 21.17 -18.76
C ASN A 308 -5.51 21.35 -17.32
N HIS A 309 -4.70 21.02 -16.32
CA HIS A 309 -5.13 20.98 -14.92
C HIS A 309 -4.10 21.63 -13.97
N PRO A 310 -4.03 22.97 -13.92
CA PRO A 310 -3.13 23.66 -13.01
C PRO A 310 -3.56 23.44 -11.56
N GLY A 311 -2.92 22.49 -10.88
CA GLY A 311 -3.12 22.19 -9.46
C GLY A 311 -3.44 20.75 -9.10
N GLU A 312 -3.40 19.82 -10.06
CA GLU A 312 -3.49 18.38 -9.80
C GLU A 312 -2.13 17.79 -9.41
N ILE A 313 -2.16 16.76 -8.57
CA ILE A 313 -0.97 16.11 -8.04
C ILE A 313 -0.61 14.95 -8.98
N VAL A 314 0.51 15.11 -9.68
CA VAL A 314 1.11 14.04 -10.49
C VAL A 314 2.20 13.37 -9.66
N THR A 315 1.90 12.19 -9.11
CA THR A 315 2.90 11.41 -8.38
C THR A 315 3.65 10.53 -9.37
N THR A 316 4.96 10.76 -9.50
CA THR A 316 5.83 10.04 -10.44
C THR A 316 6.77 9.09 -9.71
N HIS A 317 6.71 7.81 -10.05
CA HIS A 317 7.69 6.82 -9.64
C HIS A 317 8.58 6.43 -10.82
N LEU A 318 9.81 6.93 -10.83
CA LEU A 318 10.81 6.55 -11.82
C LEU A 318 11.19 5.08 -11.62
N VAL A 319 10.95 4.27 -12.65
CA VAL A 319 11.41 2.89 -12.72
C VAL A 319 12.68 2.89 -13.56
N ASN A 320 13.80 2.49 -12.96
CA ASN A 320 14.99 2.23 -13.75
C ASN A 320 14.68 1.06 -14.69
N PRO A 321 14.89 1.20 -16.01
CA PRO A 321 14.73 0.06 -16.90
C PRO A 321 15.65 -1.08 -16.43
N PRO A 322 15.23 -2.35 -16.59
CA PRO A 322 16.07 -3.48 -16.21
C PRO A 322 17.45 -3.34 -16.88
N PRO A 323 18.55 -3.68 -16.18
CA PRO A 323 19.85 -3.69 -16.80
C PRO A 323 19.81 -4.62 -18.02
N GLN A 324 20.33 -4.12 -19.15
CA GLN A 324 20.51 -4.94 -20.36
C GLN A 324 21.59 -5.99 -20.14
#